data_AF-A0A843SAG9-F1
#
_entry.id   AF-A0A843SAG9-F1
#
_cell.length_a   1.000
_cell.length_b   1.000
_cell.length_c   1.000
_cell.angle_alpha   90.00
_cell.angle_beta   90.00
_cell.angle_gamma   90.00
#
_symmetry.space_group_name_H-M   'P 1'
#
loop_
_entity.id
_entity.type
_entity.pdbx_description
1 polymer ?
#
loop_
_entity_poly.entity_id
_entity_poly.type
_entity_poly.pdbx_seq_one_letter_code
_entity_poly.pdbx_strand_id
1 'polypeptide(L)'
;MPTAAVKACARGADRLQQQPAAVPQLVAALDFSLSKPKQIVIAGRADAADTRAMLRLVHDRFIPNKILLLADAGEGQRQLARWLPFVKGVSRKDGKATAYICEDYVCQLPTADLEVAARLLDGTWAPGAPDAQAASERQKELEP
;
A
#
# COMPACT_ATOMS: atom_id res chain seq x y z
N MET A 1 29.70 2.26 8.68
CA MET A 1 28.77 1.81 7.62
C MET A 1 28.79 2.59 6.29
N PRO A 2 29.59 3.66 6.02
CA PRO A 2 29.54 4.33 4.70
C PRO A 2 30.45 3.72 3.61
N THR A 3 31.43 2.88 3.95
CA THR A 3 32.49 2.47 3.01
C THR A 3 32.09 1.37 2.01
N ALA A 4 31.10 0.53 2.33
CA ALA A 4 30.71 -0.57 1.44
C ALA A 4 29.86 -0.09 0.25
N ALA A 5 28.91 0.82 0.48
CA ALA A 5 28.06 1.39 -0.56
C ALA A 5 28.88 2.20 -1.59
N VAL A 6 29.81 3.04 -1.12
CA VAL A 6 30.70 3.82 -2.00
C VAL A 6 31.58 2.92 -2.87
N LYS A 7 32.12 1.83 -2.30
CA LYS A 7 32.92 0.86 -3.07
C LYS A 7 32.09 0.09 -4.11
N ALA A 8 30.84 -0.22 -3.81
CA ALA A 8 29.93 -0.86 -4.76
C ALA A 8 29.61 0.09 -5.95
N CYS A 9 29.31 1.37 -5.68
CA CYS A 9 29.11 2.37 -6.71
C CYS A 9 30.37 2.61 -7.56
N ALA A 10 31.55 2.66 -6.92
CA ALA A 10 32.82 2.84 -7.63
C ALA A 10 33.13 1.69 -8.61
N ARG A 11 32.74 0.44 -8.29
CA ARG A 11 32.90 -0.72 -9.19
C ARG A 11 31.94 -0.68 -10.39
N GLY A 12 30.81 0.01 -10.26
CA GLY A 12 29.86 0.23 -11.36
C GLY A 12 30.11 1.54 -12.13
N ALA A 13 31.11 2.33 -11.76
CA ALA A 13 31.31 3.70 -12.26
C ALA A 13 31.50 3.74 -13.77
N ASP A 14 32.30 2.84 -14.35
CA ASP A 14 32.50 2.77 -15.81
C ASP A 14 31.18 2.53 -16.55
N ARG A 15 30.33 1.65 -16.00
CA ARG A 15 29.04 1.32 -16.60
C ARG A 15 28.02 2.45 -16.43
N LEU A 16 28.11 3.20 -15.33
CA LEU A 16 27.33 4.41 -15.12
C LEU A 16 27.76 5.53 -16.09
N GLN A 17 29.06 5.66 -16.41
CA GLN A 17 29.54 6.62 -17.40
C GLN A 17 29.17 6.23 -18.83
N GLN A 18 29.30 4.95 -19.19
CA GLN A 18 29.00 4.46 -20.53
C GLN A 18 27.49 4.34 -20.80
N GLN A 19 26.68 4.06 -19.78
CA GLN A 19 25.25 3.83 -19.88
C GLN A 19 24.49 4.49 -18.71
N PRO A 20 24.47 5.83 -18.63
CA PRO A 20 23.92 6.56 -17.49
C PRO A 20 22.43 6.30 -17.24
N ALA A 21 21.68 5.94 -18.29
CA ALA A 21 20.26 5.59 -18.17
C ALA A 21 20.01 4.13 -17.74
N ALA A 22 20.93 3.20 -18.04
CA ALA A 22 20.69 1.77 -17.82
C ALA A 22 20.90 1.36 -16.36
N VAL A 23 21.93 1.92 -15.70
CA VAL A 23 22.26 1.55 -14.32
C VAL A 23 21.15 1.93 -13.33
N PRO A 24 20.56 3.14 -13.37
CA PRO A 24 19.43 3.48 -12.49
C PRO A 24 18.20 2.58 -12.70
N GLN A 25 17.90 2.21 -13.96
CA GLN A 25 16.79 1.30 -14.27
C GLN A 25 17.03 -0.10 -13.70
N LEU A 26 18.27 -0.60 -13.78
CA LEU A 26 18.63 -1.88 -13.16
C LEU A 26 18.50 -1.83 -11.64
N VAL A 27 18.92 -0.73 -11.00
CA VAL A 27 18.78 -0.55 -9.55
C VAL A 27 17.31 -0.48 -9.14
N ALA A 28 16.46 0.21 -9.91
CA ALA A 28 15.02 0.27 -9.65
C ALA A 28 14.34 -1.11 -9.80
N ALA A 29 14.72 -1.88 -10.82
CA ALA A 29 14.22 -3.25 -11.00
C ALA A 29 14.67 -4.17 -9.86
N LEU A 30 15.91 -4.04 -9.40
CA LEU A 30 16.43 -4.79 -8.26
C LEU A 30 15.72 -4.40 -6.95
N ASP A 31 15.52 -3.10 -6.71
CA ASP A 31 14.76 -2.60 -5.56
C ASP A 31 13.34 -3.18 -5.55
N PHE A 32 12.64 -3.13 -6.68
CA PHE A 32 11.32 -3.72 -6.81
C PHE A 32 11.32 -5.23 -6.55
N SER A 33 12.28 -5.97 -7.13
CA SER A 33 12.38 -7.43 -6.97
C SER A 33 12.72 -7.88 -5.56
N LEU A 34 13.43 -7.06 -4.78
CA LEU A 34 13.76 -7.34 -3.38
C LEU A 34 12.69 -6.83 -2.41
N SER A 35 11.85 -5.89 -2.86
CA SER A 35 10.79 -5.31 -2.03
C SER A 35 9.59 -6.24 -1.87
N LYS A 36 8.85 -6.02 -0.79
CA LYS A 36 7.51 -6.59 -0.58
C LYS A 36 6.50 -5.45 -0.78
N PRO A 37 5.96 -5.26 -1.99
CA PRO A 37 5.14 -4.10 -2.27
C PRO A 37 3.84 -4.14 -1.46
N LYS A 38 3.52 -3.02 -0.80
CA LYS A 38 2.23 -2.85 -0.14
C LYS A 38 1.14 -2.69 -1.20
N GLN A 39 0.14 -3.57 -1.14
CA GLN A 39 -1.07 -3.51 -1.96
C GLN A 39 -2.17 -2.86 -1.14
N ILE A 40 -2.66 -1.72 -1.62
CA ILE A 40 -3.64 -0.89 -0.93
C ILE A 40 -4.86 -0.81 -1.82
N VAL A 41 -5.99 -1.35 -1.36
CA VAL A 41 -7.27 -1.23 -2.05
C VAL A 41 -8.22 -0.43 -1.18
N ILE A 42 -8.68 0.70 -1.70
CA ILE A 42 -9.69 1.53 -1.03
C ILE A 42 -11.03 1.20 -1.66
N ALA A 43 -11.95 0.66 -0.87
CA ALA A 43 -13.34 0.49 -1.27
C ALA A 43 -14.11 1.75 -0.93
N GLY A 44 -14.69 2.44 -1.91
CA GLY A 44 -15.35 3.72 -1.67
C GLY A 44 -15.69 4.45 -2.96
N ARG A 45 -16.76 5.25 -2.94
CA ARG A 45 -17.10 6.10 -4.10
C ARG A 45 -16.03 7.17 -4.29
N ALA A 46 -15.58 7.38 -5.52
CA ALA A 46 -14.51 8.34 -5.83
C ALA A 46 -14.80 9.79 -5.39
N ASP A 47 -16.07 10.19 -5.40
CA ASP A 47 -16.53 11.54 -5.05
C ASP A 47 -16.83 11.73 -3.56
N ALA A 48 -16.89 10.66 -2.78
CA ALA A 48 -17.22 10.74 -1.36
C ALA A 48 -16.07 11.34 -0.54
N ALA A 49 -16.41 12.07 0.53
CA ALA A 49 -15.43 12.77 1.35
C ALA A 49 -14.50 11.81 2.13
N ASP A 50 -15.06 10.71 2.63
CA ASP A 50 -14.35 9.63 3.33
C ASP A 50 -13.33 8.93 2.40
N THR A 51 -13.72 8.59 1.18
CA THR A 51 -12.82 8.01 0.18
C THR A 51 -11.67 8.96 -0.16
N ARG A 52 -11.96 10.26 -0.34
CA ARG A 52 -10.94 11.27 -0.63
C ARG A 52 -9.97 11.44 0.54
N ALA A 53 -10.43 11.34 1.78
CA ALA A 53 -9.57 11.36 2.94
C ALA A 53 -8.61 10.16 2.97
N MET A 54 -9.10 8.95 2.69
CA MET A 54 -8.26 7.75 2.59
C MET A 54 -7.25 7.82 1.44
N LEU A 55 -7.66 8.32 0.27
CA LEU A 55 -6.75 8.51 -0.86
C LEU A 55 -5.64 9.51 -0.53
N ARG A 56 -5.98 10.65 0.08
CA ARG A 56 -4.99 11.64 0.54
C ARG A 56 -4.00 11.03 1.53
N LEU A 57 -4.49 10.27 2.51
CA LEU A 57 -3.65 9.56 3.49
C LEU A 57 -2.55 8.73 2.83
N VAL A 58 -2.89 8.02 1.74
CA VAL A 58 -1.94 7.20 0.98
C VAL A 58 -1.02 8.04 0.09
N HIS A 59 -1.54 9.10 -0.53
CA HIS A 59 -0.78 9.97 -1.42
C HIS A 59 0.23 10.86 -0.68
N ASP A 60 -0.08 11.29 0.54
CA ASP A 60 0.81 12.12 1.38
C ASP A 60 2.01 11.33 1.93
N ARG A 61 2.04 10.01 1.72
CA ARG A 61 3.10 9.11 2.19
C ARG A 61 3.97 8.58 1.05
N PHE A 62 5.28 8.67 1.28
CA PHE A 62 6.25 7.96 0.47
C PHE A 62 6.33 6.50 0.91
N ILE A 63 5.67 5.63 0.13
CA ILE A 63 5.69 4.17 0.31
C ILE A 63 6.32 3.59 -0.96
N PRO A 64 7.56 3.08 -0.90
CA PRO A 64 8.22 2.47 -2.05
C PRO A 64 7.38 1.35 -2.65
N ASN A 65 7.34 1.29 -3.98
CA ASN A 65 6.71 0.21 -4.76
C ASN A 65 5.22 -0.07 -4.41
N LYS A 66 4.51 0.88 -3.77
CA LYS A 66 3.09 0.71 -3.43
C LYS A 66 2.23 0.52 -4.66
N ILE A 67 1.22 -0.34 -4.54
CA ILE A 67 0.16 -0.51 -5.53
C ILE A 67 -1.13 0.01 -4.89
N LEU A 68 -1.74 1.02 -5.49
CA LEU A 68 -2.99 1.62 -5.02
C LEU A 68 -4.12 1.35 -6.03
N LEU A 69 -5.21 0.76 -5.56
CA LEU A 69 -6.42 0.52 -6.33
C LEU A 69 -7.63 1.16 -5.66
N LEU A 70 -8.54 1.71 -6.46
CA LEU A 70 -9.83 2.19 -5.99
C LEU A 70 -10.93 1.23 -6.44
N ALA A 71 -11.59 0.58 -5.49
CA ALA A 71 -12.79 -0.21 -5.69
C ALA A 71 -14.01 0.70 -5.50
N ASP A 72 -14.44 1.32 -6.60
CA ASP A 72 -15.46 2.38 -6.64
C ASP A 72 -16.91 1.90 -6.63
N ALA A 73 -17.14 0.58 -6.61
CA ALA A 73 -18.41 -0.10 -6.90
C ALA A 73 -19.03 0.29 -8.26
N GLY A 74 -18.23 0.91 -9.14
CA GLY A 74 -18.64 1.49 -10.40
C GLY A 74 -18.10 0.73 -11.61
N GLU A 75 -18.01 1.43 -12.74
CA GLU A 75 -17.48 0.86 -13.97
C GLU A 75 -15.97 0.59 -13.86
N GLY A 76 -15.24 1.45 -13.11
CA GLY A 76 -13.81 1.27 -12.89
C GLY A 76 -13.50 -0.07 -12.21
N GLN A 77 -14.21 -0.38 -11.12
CA GLN A 77 -14.07 -1.67 -10.44
C GLN A 77 -14.48 -2.85 -11.34
N ARG A 78 -15.55 -2.73 -12.14
CA ARG A 78 -15.97 -3.79 -13.09
C ARG A 78 -14.92 -4.05 -14.16
N GLN A 79 -14.27 -3.01 -14.67
CA GLN A 79 -13.20 -3.13 -15.65
C GLN A 79 -11.96 -3.78 -15.04
N LEU A 80 -11.55 -3.33 -13.84
CA LEU A 80 -10.41 -3.90 -13.11
C LEU A 80 -10.65 -5.38 -12.76
N ALA A 81 -11.87 -5.76 -12.40
CA ALA A 81 -12.23 -7.13 -12.05
C ALA A 81 -12.02 -8.14 -13.19
N ARG A 82 -11.93 -7.70 -14.46
CA ARG A 82 -11.59 -8.58 -15.59
C ARG A 82 -10.16 -9.09 -15.53
N TRP A 83 -9.26 -8.28 -14.97
CA TRP A 83 -7.83 -8.59 -14.83
C TRP A 83 -7.47 -9.03 -13.41
N LEU A 84 -8.19 -8.51 -12.42
CA LEU A 84 -7.96 -8.73 -11.00
C LEU A 84 -9.25 -9.25 -10.34
N PRO A 85 -9.57 -10.55 -10.46
CA PRO A 85 -10.86 -11.10 -10.01
C PRO A 85 -11.19 -10.82 -8.55
N PHE A 86 -10.18 -10.73 -7.67
CA PHE A 86 -10.36 -10.46 -6.25
C PHE A 86 -11.03 -9.10 -5.98
N VAL A 87 -10.79 -8.11 -6.85
CA VAL A 87 -11.35 -6.75 -6.73
C VAL A 87 -12.87 -6.78 -6.78
N LYS A 88 -13.50 -7.79 -7.40
CA LYS A 88 -14.96 -7.94 -7.42
C LYS A 88 -15.57 -8.09 -6.02
N GLY A 89 -14.86 -8.74 -5.10
CA GLY A 89 -15.31 -8.98 -3.73
C GLY A 89 -14.99 -7.85 -2.75
N VAL A 90 -14.21 -6.86 -3.18
CA VAL A 90 -13.83 -5.73 -2.34
C VAL A 90 -14.98 -4.73 -2.27
N SER A 91 -15.41 -4.40 -1.05
CA SER A 91 -16.57 -3.56 -0.81
C SER A 91 -16.40 -2.70 0.44
N ARG A 92 -17.21 -1.66 0.53
CA ARG A 92 -17.31 -0.80 1.72
C ARG A 92 -17.85 -1.63 2.89
N LYS A 93 -17.32 -1.39 4.08
CA LYS A 93 -17.85 -1.91 5.34
C LYS A 93 -18.65 -0.82 6.05
N ASP A 94 -19.81 -1.19 6.59
CA ASP A 94 -20.70 -0.32 7.37
C ASP A 94 -21.03 1.01 6.66
N GLY A 95 -21.13 0.98 5.33
CA GLY A 95 -21.44 2.15 4.52
C GLY A 95 -20.36 3.23 4.53
N LYS A 96 -19.12 2.94 4.96
CA LYS A 96 -17.96 3.84 4.99
C LYS A 96 -16.89 3.39 3.99
N ALA A 97 -16.05 4.31 3.53
CA ALA A 97 -14.85 3.95 2.79
C ALA A 97 -13.97 3.01 3.63
N THR A 98 -13.43 1.96 3.03
CA THR A 98 -12.68 0.92 3.74
C THR A 98 -11.37 0.63 3.04
N ALA A 99 -10.27 0.70 3.78
CA ALA A 99 -8.94 0.34 3.32
C ALA A 99 -8.66 -1.14 3.57
N TYR A 100 -8.17 -1.81 2.53
CA TYR A 100 -7.63 -3.16 2.54
C TYR A 100 -6.14 -3.04 2.26
N ILE A 101 -5.31 -3.31 3.26
CA ILE A 101 -3.87 -3.15 3.17
C ILE A 101 -3.24 -4.54 3.30
N CYS A 102 -2.56 -4.96 2.24
CA CYS A 102 -1.92 -6.26 2.14
C CYS A 102 -0.44 -6.09 1.84
N GLU A 103 0.36 -7.01 2.35
CA GLU A 103 1.78 -7.12 2.03
C GLU A 103 2.15 -8.59 2.08
N ASP A 104 3.01 -9.03 1.15
CA ASP A 104 3.48 -10.42 1.08
C ASP A 104 2.32 -11.45 1.06
N TYR A 105 1.31 -11.19 0.21
CA TYR A 105 0.12 -12.03 0.03
C TYR A 105 -0.80 -12.17 1.25
N VAL A 106 -0.59 -11.37 2.30
CA VAL A 106 -1.41 -11.38 3.51
C VAL A 106 -2.03 -10.00 3.71
N CYS A 107 -3.34 -9.96 3.97
CA CYS A 107 -4.06 -8.73 4.24
C CYS A 107 -4.32 -8.58 5.73
N GLN A 108 -4.22 -7.35 6.22
CA GLN A 108 -4.72 -6.98 7.54
C GLN A 108 -6.25 -6.86 7.52
N LEU A 109 -6.87 -6.80 8.71
CA LEU A 109 -8.32 -6.58 8.79
C LEU A 109 -8.69 -5.26 8.10
N PRO A 110 -9.75 -5.25 7.27
CA PRO A 110 -10.19 -4.03 6.60
C PRO A 110 -10.60 -2.97 7.63
N THR A 111 -10.20 -1.73 7.40
CA THR A 111 -10.48 -0.63 8.34
C THR A 111 -11.06 0.58 7.64
N ALA A 112 -12.05 1.22 8.28
CA ALA A 112 -12.57 2.52 7.87
C ALA A 112 -11.95 3.68 8.69
N ASP A 113 -11.11 3.36 9.68
CA ASP A 113 -10.45 4.32 10.56
C ASP A 113 -9.15 4.83 9.94
N LEU A 114 -9.03 6.16 9.82
CA LEU A 114 -7.87 6.83 9.22
C LEU A 114 -6.58 6.64 10.03
N GLU A 115 -6.66 6.61 11.36
CA GLU A 115 -5.50 6.41 12.21
C GLU A 115 -4.99 4.97 12.13
N VAL A 116 -5.92 3.99 12.11
CA VAL A 116 -5.54 2.59 11.93
C VAL A 116 -4.92 2.39 10.54
N ALA A 117 -5.54 2.94 9.49
CA ALA A 117 -4.97 2.90 8.14
C ALA A 117 -3.58 3.56 8.10
N ALA A 118 -3.39 4.71 8.74
CA ALA A 118 -2.11 5.40 8.81
C ALA A 118 -1.01 4.51 9.40
N ARG A 119 -1.29 3.87 10.55
CA ARG A 119 -0.34 2.97 11.22
C ARG A 119 0.04 1.78 10.33
N LEU A 120 -0.92 1.20 9.63
CA LEU A 120 -0.69 0.08 8.71
C LEU A 120 0.17 0.48 7.49
N LEU A 121 0.08 1.74 7.06
CA LEU A 121 0.90 2.29 5.99
C LEU A 121 2.33 2.65 6.44
N ASP A 122 2.48 3.16 7.67
CA ASP A 122 3.75 3.65 8.22
C ASP A 122 4.64 2.53 8.78
N GLY A 123 4.05 1.39 9.19
CA GLY A 123 4.77 0.29 9.81
C GLY A 123 5.65 -0.54 8.86
N THR A 124 6.83 -0.96 9.36
CA THR A 124 7.54 -2.14 8.86
C THR A 124 6.65 -3.34 9.12
N TRP A 125 6.18 -3.98 8.05
CA TRP A 125 5.23 -5.07 8.13
C TRP A 125 5.70 -6.22 9.02
N ALA A 126 4.83 -6.61 9.96
CA ALA A 126 4.90 -7.88 10.65
C ALA A 126 3.65 -8.69 10.25
N PRO A 127 3.80 -9.88 9.64
CA PRO A 127 2.65 -10.71 9.28
C PRO A 127 1.87 -11.06 10.56
N GLY A 128 0.58 -10.68 10.60
CA GLY A 128 -0.30 -10.97 11.73
C GLY A 128 -0.16 -10.05 12.96
N ALA A 129 0.30 -8.79 12.80
CA ALA A 129 0.34 -7.84 13.90
C ALA A 129 -1.02 -7.72 14.65
N PRO A 130 -1.04 -7.84 16.00
CA PRO A 130 -2.28 -7.91 16.81
C PRO A 130 -3.10 -6.61 16.88
N ASP A 131 -2.59 -5.51 16.33
CA ASP A 131 -3.13 -4.17 16.56
C ASP A 131 -4.47 -3.89 15.86
N ALA A 132 -4.84 -4.70 14.86
CA ALA A 132 -6.13 -4.57 14.19
C ALA A 132 -7.31 -5.07 15.06
N GLN A 133 -7.05 -5.96 16.03
CA GLN A 133 -8.06 -6.45 16.98
C GLN A 133 -8.27 -5.45 18.14
N ALA A 134 -7.20 -4.79 18.60
CA ALA A 134 -7.26 -3.81 19.68
C ALA A 134 -8.04 -2.52 19.36
N ALA A 135 -8.27 -2.21 18.07
CA ALA A 135 -9.10 -1.08 17.64
C ALA A 135 -10.60 -1.42 17.63
N SER A 136 -10.95 -2.67 17.32
CA SER A 136 -12.33 -3.19 17.36
C SER A 136 -12.86 -3.31 18.79
N GLU A 137 -12.01 -3.69 19.74
CA GLU A 137 -12.38 -3.83 21.16
C GLU A 137 -12.66 -2.47 21.82
N ARG A 138 -11.87 -1.42 21.51
CA ARG A 138 -12.12 -0.07 22.05
C ARG A 138 -13.40 0.58 21.52
N GLN A 139 -13.88 0.18 20.35
CA GLN A 139 -15.17 0.64 19.83
C GLN A 139 -16.34 -0.09 20.50
N LYS A 140 -16.13 -1.31 20.99
CA LYS A 140 -17.11 -2.08 21.75
C LYS A 140 -17.25 -1.60 23.19
N GLU A 141 -16.22 -0.99 23.77
CA GLU A 141 -16.25 -0.38 25.10
C GLU A 141 -16.87 1.05 25.13
N LEU A 142 -17.08 1.68 23.96
CA LEU A 142 -17.50 3.10 23.85
C LEU A 142 -18.96 3.29 23.40
N GLU A 143 -19.70 2.22 23.14
CA GLU A 143 -21.16 2.28 22.95
C GLU A 143 -21.86 1.79 24.24
N PRO A 144 -22.74 2.61 24.87
CA PRO A 144 -23.39 2.30 26.14
C PRO A 144 -24.43 1.16 26.03
#